data_AF-A0A1G1H6B9-F1
#
_entry.id   AF-A0A1G1H6B9-F1
#
_cell.length_a   1.000
_cell.length_b   1.000
_cell.length_c   1.000
_cell.angle_alpha   90.00
_cell.angle_beta   90.00
_cell.angle_gamma   90.00
#
_symmetry.space_group_name_H-M   'P 1'
#
loop_
_entity.id
_entity.type
_entity.pdbx_description
1 polymer ?
#
loop_
_entity_poly.entity_id
_entity_poly.type
_entity_poly.pdbx_seq_one_letter_code
_entity_poly.pdbx_strand_id
1 'polypeptide(L)' 'MGVAPNAEDGDETVTRDGLKLFLEREANKMLSNATIDFSELQGFSLEGVEQSPCQSDACQTSSGCH' A
#
# COMPACT_ATOMS: atom_id res chain seq x y z
N MET A 1 -4.05 10.66 -4.14
CA MET A 1 -4.67 9.36 -3.77
C MET A 1 -6.11 9.58 -3.34
N GLY A 2 -7.07 8.85 -3.92
CA GLY A 2 -8.50 9.00 -3.66
C GLY A 2 -9.35 8.24 -4.67
N VAL A 3 -10.67 8.45 -4.65
CA VAL A 3 -11.59 7.90 -5.67
C VAL A 3 -11.44 8.73 -6.95
N ALA A 4 -10.92 8.11 -8.01
CA ALA A 4 -10.76 8.75 -9.31
C ALA A 4 -11.79 8.21 -10.33
N PRO A 5 -12.33 9.07 -11.22
CA PRO A 5 -13.28 8.62 -12.24
C PRO A 5 -12.59 7.80 -13.34
N ASN A 6 -11.29 8.00 -13.59
CA ASN A 6 -10.50 7.34 -14.61
C ASN A 6 -9.04 7.17 -14.14
N ALA A 7 -8.30 6.29 -14.82
CA ALA A 7 -6.85 6.16 -14.69
C ALA A 7 -6.13 7.41 -15.22
N GLU A 8 -4.98 7.76 -14.64
CA GLU A 8 -4.08 8.78 -15.18
C GLU A 8 -3.10 8.16 -16.20
N ASP A 9 -2.43 9.02 -16.97
CA ASP A 9 -1.46 8.56 -17.96
C ASP A 9 -0.27 7.87 -17.29
N GLY A 10 -0.10 6.58 -17.58
CA GLY A 10 0.97 5.76 -17.00
C GLY A 10 0.51 4.79 -15.91
N ASP A 11 -0.74 4.93 -15.43
CA ASP A 11 -1.35 3.99 -14.51
C ASP A 11 -1.65 2.64 -15.17
N GLU A 12 -1.57 1.59 -14.38
CA GLU A 12 -2.14 0.29 -14.67
C GLU A 12 -3.50 0.14 -14.01
N THR A 13 -4.46 -0.42 -14.75
CA THR A 13 -5.82 -0.66 -14.26
C THR A 13 -5.98 -2.12 -13.88
N VAL A 14 -6.29 -2.38 -12.61
CA VAL A 14 -6.67 -3.70 -12.11
C VAL A 14 -8.17 -3.73 -11.88
N THR A 15 -8.85 -4.73 -12.44
CA THR A 15 -10.30 -4.92 -12.21
C THR A 15 -10.51 -6.16 -11.34
N ARG A 16 -11.20 -6.00 -10.21
CA ARG A 16 -11.64 -7.10 -9.33
C ARG A 16 -13.03 -6.82 -8.79
N ASP A 17 -13.91 -7.81 -8.88
CA ASP A 17 -15.27 -7.75 -8.32
C ASP A 17 -16.08 -6.51 -8.73
N GLY A 18 -15.86 -6.03 -9.96
CA GLY A 18 -16.51 -4.83 -10.50
C GLY A 18 -15.88 -3.50 -10.08
N LEU A 19 -14.90 -3.52 -9.18
CA LEU A 19 -14.09 -2.36 -8.81
C LEU A 19 -12.90 -2.21 -9.75
N LYS A 20 -12.60 -0.96 -10.11
CA LYS A 20 -11.40 -0.59 -10.86
C LYS A 20 -10.44 0.12 -9.94
N LEU A 21 -9.23 -0.41 -9.86
CA LEU A 21 -8.11 0.21 -9.16
C LEU A 21 -7.14 0.75 -10.20
N PHE A 22 -6.74 2.01 -10.02
CA PHE A 22 -5.73 2.68 -10.82
C PHE A 22 -4.49 2.79 -9.97
N LEU A 23 -3.41 2.16 -10.42
CA LEU A 23 -2.15 2.08 -9.71
C LEU A 23 -1.05 2.60 -10.62
N GLU A 24 -0.20 3.47 -10.11
CA GLU A 24 1.06 3.79 -10.77
C GLU A 24 1.82 2.49 -11.08
N ARG A 25 2.47 2.42 -12.25
CA ARG A 25 3.14 1.21 -12.74
C ARG A 25 4.13 0.61 -11.75
N GLU A 26 4.88 1.46 -11.06
CA GLU A 26 5.85 1.07 -10.04
C GLU A 26 5.16 0.48 -8.81
N ALA A 27 4.04 1.09 -8.38
CA ALA A 27 3.24 0.57 -7.27
C ALA A 27 2.60 -0.78 -7.62
N ASN A 28 2.15 -0.97 -8.87
CA ASN A 28 1.58 -2.25 -9.28
C ASN A 28 2.59 -3.42 -9.16
N LYS A 29 3.88 -3.16 -9.39
CA LYS A 29 4.93 -4.17 -9.16
C LYS A 29 5.01 -4.57 -7.69
N MET A 30 4.98 -3.60 -6.78
CA MET A 30 5.03 -3.84 -5.34
C MET A 30 3.76 -4.52 -4.80
N LEU A 31 2.61 -4.17 -5.37
CA LEU A 31 1.30 -4.66 -4.94
C LEU A 31 0.85 -5.92 -5.67
N SER A 32 1.65 -6.44 -6.61
CA SER A 32 1.33 -7.63 -7.41
C SER A 32 1.03 -8.87 -6.56
N ASN A 33 1.65 -8.97 -5.38
CA ASN A 33 1.42 -10.04 -4.41
C ASN A 33 0.57 -9.61 -3.20
N ALA A 34 0.09 -8.36 -3.21
CA ALA A 34 -0.66 -7.81 -2.10
C ALA A 34 -2.15 -8.14 -2.21
N THR A 35 -2.78 -8.32 -1.06
CA THR A 35 -4.24 -8.43 -0.93
C THR A 35 -4.79 -7.09 -0.47
N ILE A 36 -5.87 -6.63 -1.11
CA ILE A 36 -6.60 -5.41 -0.74
C ILE A 36 -7.93 -5.83 -0.15
N ASP A 37 -8.13 -5.53 1.12
CA ASP A 37 -9.36 -5.81 1.85
C ASP A 37 -9.99 -4.53 2.39
N PHE A 38 -11.28 -4.60 2.74
CA PHE A 38 -12.01 -3.49 3.35
C PHE A 38 -12.77 -3.97 4.58
N SER A 39 -12.69 -3.20 5.67
CA SER A 39 -13.56 -3.35 6.83
C SER A 39 -14.16 -2.01 7.24
N GLU A 40 -15.37 -2.00 7.77
CA GLU A 40 -16.00 -0.75 8.23
C GLU A 40 -15.25 -0.10 9.40
N LEU A 41 -14.53 -0.89 10.19
CA LEU A 41 -13.79 -0.41 11.36
C LEU A 41 -12.44 0.23 10.99
N GLN A 42 -11.75 -0.31 9.98
CA GLN A 42 -10.37 0.04 9.65
C GLN A 42 -10.22 0.72 8.28
N GLY A 43 -11.25 0.65 7.43
CA GLY A 43 -11.18 1.07 6.03
C GLY A 43 -10.43 0.05 5.17
N PHE A 44 -9.72 0.54 4.16
CA PHE A 44 -8.92 -0.30 3.26
C PHE A 44 -7.62 -0.74 3.93
N SER A 45 -7.31 -2.03 3.86
CA SER A 45 -6.06 -2.63 4.31
C SER A 45 -5.33 -3.31 3.16
N LEU A 46 -3.99 -3.22 3.21
CA LEU A 46 -3.08 -3.86 2.27
C LEU A 46 -2.27 -4.91 3.03
N GLU A 47 -2.44 -6.18 2.66
CA GLU A 47 -1.69 -7.30 3.23
C GLU A 47 -0.73 -7.90 2.19
N GLY A 48 0.32 -8.60 2.62
CA GLY A 48 1.26 -9.26 1.71
C GLY A 48 2.21 -8.33 0.96
N VAL A 49 2.17 -7.02 1.23
CA VAL A 49 3.20 -6.08 0.80
C VAL A 49 4.46 -6.36 1.62
N GLU A 50 5.61 -6.56 0.96
CA GLU A 50 6.89 -6.54 1.67
C GLU A 50 7.11 -5.15 2.26
N GLN A 51 6.77 -5.01 3.54
CA GLN A 51 7.12 -3.83 4.29
C GLN A 51 8.62 -3.85 4.48
N SER A 52 9.27 -2.73 4.14
CA SER A 52 10.66 -2.53 4.56
C SER A 52 10.70 -2.70 6.08
N PRO A 53 11.63 -3.51 6.63
CA PRO A 53 11.76 -3.62 8.07
C PRO A 53 12.03 -2.21 8.58
N CYS A 54 11.09 -1.66 9.35
CA CYS A 54 11.41 -0.55 10.23
C CYS A 54 12.57 -1.05 11.08
N GLN A 55 13.77 -0.46 10.92
CA GLN A 55 14.85 -0.70 11.86
C GLN A 55 14.30 -0.34 13.24
N SER A 56 14.00 -1.36 14.03
CA SER A 56 13.52 -1.24 15.40
C SER A 56 14.57 -0.63 16.35
N ASP A 57 15.72 -0.20 15.82
CA ASP A 57 16.82 0.41 16.57
C ASP A 57 16.79 1.94 16.63
N ALA A 58 15.89 2.64 15.92
CA ALA A 58 15.88 4.12 15.94
C ALA A 58 14.91 4.74 16.97
N CYS A 59 14.15 3.93 17.72
CA CYS A 59 13.22 4.42 18.76
C CYS A 59 13.48 3.84 20.15
N GLN A 60 14.72 3.44 20.45
CA GLN A 60 15.18 3.25 21.83
C GLN A 60 16.45 4.08 22.06
N THR A 61 16.28 5.23 22.70
CA THR A 61 17.19 5.88 23.67
C THR A 61 17.14 7.41 23.59
N SER A 62 16.11 8.00 24.18
CA SER A 62 16.36 9.17 25.03
C SER A 62 16.98 8.69 26.35
N SER A 63 18.21 8.16 26.28
CA SER A 63 19.23 8.05 27.35
C SER A 63 20.25 6.96 27.01
N GLY A 64 21.40 7.37 26.47
CA GLY A 64 22.67 6.66 26.63
C GLY A 64 23.03 5.59 25.59
N CYS A 65 23.98 5.91 24.71
CA CYS A 65 24.93 4.95 24.14
C CYS A 65 26.32 5.26 24.72
N HIS A 66 27.03 4.24 25.21
CA HIS A 66 28.42 4.27 25.65
C HIS A 66 29.28 3.55 24.61
#